data_AF-A0A2J0JHZ4-F1
#
_entry.id   AF-A0A2J0JHZ4-F1
#
_cell.length_a   1.000
_cell.length_b   1.000
_cell.length_c   1.000
_cell.angle_alpha   90.00
_cell.angle_beta   90.00
_cell.angle_gamma   90.00
#
_symmetry.space_group_name_H-M   'P 1'
#
loop_
_entity.id
_entity.type
_entity.pdbx_description
1 polymer ?
#
loop_
_entity_poly.entity_id
_entity_poly.type
_entity_poly.pdbx_seq_one_letter_code
_entity_poly.pdbx_strand_id
1 'polypeptide(L)'
;MKIYKSTLISRVPSVSHQIDGKLFFLKESSDELFELNDTAAYVWKILEKPTTFSSIIDKMLDEFNVKKPSLEADLVDLLDLLYKNNVVIYSN
;
A
#
# COMPACT_ATOMS: atom_id res chain seq x y z
N MET A 1 -11.09 -7.45 5.25
CA MET A 1 -12.18 -6.46 5.03
C MET A 1 -13.00 -6.87 3.78
N LYS A 2 -13.98 -6.08 3.31
CA LYS A 2 -14.30 -6.01 1.86
C LYS A 2 -13.84 -4.65 1.33
N ILE A 3 -13.01 -4.65 0.30
CA ILE A 3 -12.54 -3.46 -0.41
C ILE A 3 -13.33 -3.38 -1.73
N TYR A 4 -13.74 -2.17 -2.12
CA TYR A 4 -14.43 -1.91 -3.39
C TYR A 4 -13.55 -1.06 -4.32
N LYS A 5 -13.81 -1.08 -5.63
CA LYS A 5 -13.03 -0.30 -6.61
C LYS A 5 -13.03 1.21 -6.36
N SER A 6 -14.09 1.72 -5.73
CA SER A 6 -14.25 3.11 -5.29
C SER A 6 -13.65 3.41 -3.91
N THR A 7 -13.29 2.40 -3.10
CA THR A 7 -12.75 2.62 -1.74
C THR A 7 -11.46 3.43 -1.85
N LEU A 8 -11.47 4.60 -1.19
CA LEU A 8 -10.34 5.50 -1.09
C LEU A 8 -9.41 5.00 0.01
N ILE A 9 -8.11 4.91 -0.29
CA ILE A 9 -7.08 4.42 0.61
C ILE A 9 -6.11 5.56 0.89
N SER A 10 -5.78 5.77 2.17
CA SER A 10 -4.90 6.84 2.64
C SER A 10 -3.87 6.30 3.63
N ARG A 11 -2.63 6.80 3.60
CA ARG A 11 -1.63 6.60 4.66
C ARG A 11 -2.06 7.29 5.96
N VAL A 12 -1.64 6.75 7.11
CA VAL A 12 -1.63 7.47 8.39
C VAL A 12 -0.32 8.27 8.54
N PRO A 13 -0.25 9.31 9.39
CA PRO A 13 1.02 9.96 9.76
C PRO A 13 2.06 8.95 10.25
N SER A 14 3.21 8.92 9.56
CA SER A 14 4.26 7.93 9.75
C SER A 14 5.51 8.30 8.95
N VAL A 15 6.67 7.79 9.38
CA VAL A 15 7.98 8.10 8.79
C VAL A 15 8.44 6.93 7.93
N SER A 16 8.86 7.21 6.70
CA SER A 16 9.50 6.21 5.83
C SER A 16 10.92 6.60 5.48
N HIS A 17 11.84 5.65 5.47
CA HIS A 17 13.25 5.83 5.08
C HIS A 17 13.68 4.72 4.13
N GLN A 18 14.53 5.05 3.16
CA GLN A 18 15.10 4.07 2.24
C GLN A 18 16.53 3.74 2.69
N ILE A 19 16.82 2.44 2.87
CA ILE A 19 18.12 1.93 3.34
C ILE A 19 18.49 0.76 2.43
N ASP A 20 19.69 0.79 1.85
CA ASP A 20 20.18 -0.21 0.88
C ASP A 20 19.18 -0.53 -0.26
N GLY A 21 18.51 0.51 -0.75
CA GLY A 21 17.47 0.43 -1.78
C GLY A 21 16.08 -0.01 -1.28
N LYS A 22 16.00 -0.74 -0.17
CA LYS A 22 14.74 -1.16 0.46
C LYS A 22 14.02 0.01 1.13
N LEU A 23 12.69 0.02 1.10
CA LEU A 23 11.89 1.02 1.81
C LEU A 23 11.43 0.46 3.15
N PHE A 24 11.75 1.15 4.23
CA PHE A 24 11.21 0.87 5.56
C PHE A 24 10.17 1.92 5.94
N PHE A 25 9.13 1.52 6.68
CA PHE A 25 8.26 2.46 7.39
C PHE A 25 8.33 2.21 8.90
N LEU A 26 8.22 3.29 9.66
CA LEU A 26 8.04 3.30 11.11
C LEU A 26 6.83 4.18 11.43
N LYS A 27 5.96 3.68 12.30
CA LYS A 27 4.71 4.35 12.67
C LYS A 27 4.98 5.27 13.85
N GLU A 28 4.49 6.51 13.83
CA GLU A 28 4.73 7.48 14.93
C GLU A 28 4.24 7.02 16.31
N SER A 29 3.38 5.98 16.36
CA SER A 29 2.86 5.37 17.59
C SER A 29 3.43 3.97 17.91
N SER A 30 4.50 3.52 17.26
CA SER A 30 5.09 2.19 17.49
C SER A 30 6.57 2.13 17.10
N ASP A 31 7.40 1.50 17.93
CA ASP A 31 8.81 1.20 17.62
C ASP A 31 8.97 0.08 16.56
N GLU A 32 7.86 -0.46 16.03
CA GLU A 32 7.84 -1.45 14.96
C GLU A 32 8.32 -0.86 13.63
N LEU A 33 9.51 -1.28 13.19
CA LEU A 33 10.06 -1.03 11.87
C LEU A 33 9.62 -2.15 10.90
N PHE A 34 8.98 -1.77 9.80
CA PHE A 34 8.51 -2.72 8.77
C PHE A 34 9.30 -2.55 7.47
N GLU A 35 9.83 -3.65 6.94
CA GLU A 35 10.43 -3.70 5.59
C GLU A 35 9.32 -3.84 4.53
N LEU A 36 9.37 -3.02 3.48
CA LEU A 36 8.50 -3.11 2.32
C LEU A 36 9.30 -3.63 1.11
N ASN A 37 8.79 -4.69 0.47
CA ASN A 37 9.28 -5.14 -0.83
C ASN A 37 8.94 -4.14 -1.94
N ASP A 38 9.50 -4.29 -3.14
CA ASP A 38 9.34 -3.32 -4.24
C ASP A 38 7.88 -3.04 -4.59
N THR A 39 7.03 -4.08 -4.61
CA THR A 39 5.58 -3.98 -4.84
C THR A 39 4.91 -3.11 -3.78
N ALA A 40 5.19 -3.35 -2.50
CA ALA A 40 4.62 -2.59 -1.39
C ALA A 40 5.20 -1.16 -1.30
N ALA A 41 6.47 -0.98 -1.64
CA ALA A 41 7.12 0.31 -1.72
C ALA A 41 6.60 1.16 -2.91
N TYR A 42 6.12 0.53 -3.97
CA TYR A 42 5.44 1.19 -5.08
C TYR A 42 4.02 1.62 -4.70
N VAL A 43 3.22 0.71 -4.12
CA VAL A 43 1.90 1.01 -3.54
C VAL A 43 2.01 2.15 -2.52
N TRP A 44 3.08 2.17 -1.71
CA TRP A 44 3.35 3.26 -0.78
C TRP A 44 3.49 4.63 -1.45
N LYS A 45 4.30 4.72 -2.51
CA LYS A 45 4.52 5.96 -3.26
C LYS A 45 3.24 6.46 -3.92
N ILE A 46 2.38 5.57 -4.42
CA ILE A 46 1.03 5.94 -4.89
C ILE A 46 0.21 6.57 -3.76
N LEU A 47 0.25 5.97 -2.57
CA LEU A 47 -0.52 6.39 -1.39
C LEU A 47 0.05 7.63 -0.66
N GLU A 48 1.05 8.31 -1.20
CA GLU A 48 1.38 9.71 -0.81
C GLU A 48 0.19 10.66 -1.02
N LYS A 49 -0.75 10.30 -1.89
CA LYS A 49 -2.05 10.96 -2.03
C LYS A 49 -3.18 9.94 -1.88
N PRO A 50 -4.30 10.30 -1.23
CA PRO A 50 -5.48 9.42 -1.15
C PRO A 50 -5.88 8.93 -2.55
N THR A 51 -5.86 7.61 -2.75
CA THR A 51 -6.02 6.98 -4.08
C THR A 51 -7.03 5.83 -3.97
N THR A 52 -7.91 5.67 -4.96
CA THR A 52 -8.90 4.60 -4.97
C THR A 52 -8.28 3.26 -5.35
N PHE A 53 -8.83 2.16 -4.84
CA PHE A 53 -8.35 0.80 -5.12
C PHE A 53 -8.19 0.52 -6.62
N SER A 54 -9.13 0.95 -7.48
CA SER A 54 -8.97 0.81 -8.95
C SER A 54 -7.73 1.53 -9.46
N SER A 55 -7.54 2.79 -9.08
CA SER A 55 -6.39 3.58 -9.55
C SER A 55 -5.04 3.06 -9.06
N ILE A 56 -4.99 2.29 -7.97
CA ILE A 56 -3.77 1.57 -7.57
C ILE A 56 -3.53 0.37 -8.49
N ILE A 57 -4.56 -0.47 -8.73
CA ILE A 57 -4.47 -1.62 -9.66
C ILE A 57 -4.02 -1.16 -11.04
N ASP A 58 -4.66 -0.12 -11.58
CA ASP A 58 -4.42 0.33 -12.96
C ASP A 58 -2.98 0.86 -13.11
N LYS A 59 -2.44 1.59 -12.11
CA LYS A 59 -1.02 1.98 -12.05
C LYS A 59 -0.05 0.80 -11.94
N MET A 60 -0.38 -0.20 -11.14
CA MET A 60 0.48 -1.37 -10.96
C MET A 60 0.49 -2.30 -12.18
N LEU A 61 -0.56 -2.29 -13.00
CA LEU A 61 -0.56 -2.96 -14.30
C LEU A 61 0.42 -2.28 -15.27
N ASP A 62 0.37 -0.95 -15.34
CA ASP A 62 1.27 -0.15 -16.19
C ASP A 62 2.75 -0.32 -15.80
N GLU A 63 3.05 -0.37 -14.50
CA GLU A 63 4.44 -0.50 -13.99
C GLU A 63 5.00 -1.93 -14.09
N PHE A 64 4.27 -2.93 -13.56
CA PHE A 64 4.80 -4.29 -13.37
C PHE A 64 4.46 -5.25 -14.52
N ASN A 65 3.61 -4.87 -15.48
CA ASN A 65 3.19 -5.72 -16.61
C ASN A 65 2.66 -7.11 -16.20
N VAL A 66 1.96 -7.17 -15.06
CA VAL A 66 1.43 -8.39 -14.44
C VAL A 66 -0.02 -8.69 -14.85
N LYS A 67 -0.47 -9.93 -14.63
CA LYS A 67 -1.86 -10.34 -14.90
C LYS A 67 -2.81 -9.83 -13.81
N LYS A 68 -3.80 -9.02 -14.21
CA LYS A 68 -4.79 -8.38 -13.33
C LYS A 68 -5.42 -9.28 -12.24
N PRO A 69 -5.82 -10.54 -12.49
CA PRO A 69 -6.44 -11.38 -11.45
C PRO A 69 -5.51 -11.75 -10.29
N SER A 70 -4.20 -11.89 -10.54
CA SER A 70 -3.21 -12.13 -9.48
C SER A 70 -2.97 -10.85 -8.70
N LEU A 71 -2.70 -9.76 -9.42
CA LEU A 71 -2.48 -8.43 -8.85
C LEU A 71 -3.64 -7.95 -7.95
N GLU A 72 -4.90 -8.15 -8.36
CA GLU A 72 -6.06 -7.76 -7.55
C GLU A 72 -6.13 -8.55 -6.21
N ALA A 73 -5.62 -9.80 -6.15
CA ALA A 73 -5.52 -10.58 -4.92
C ALA A 73 -4.31 -10.17 -4.06
N ASP A 74 -3.12 -10.13 -4.66
CA ASP A 74 -1.86 -9.77 -3.99
C ASP A 74 -1.95 -8.37 -3.34
N LEU A 75 -2.62 -7.43 -4.02
CA LEU A 75 -2.87 -6.08 -3.50
C LEU A 75 -3.90 -6.05 -2.36
N VAL A 76 -4.93 -6.91 -2.38
CA VAL A 76 -5.90 -7.01 -1.28
C VAL A 76 -5.23 -7.53 -0.02
N ASP A 77 -4.40 -8.57 -0.12
CA ASP A 77 -3.69 -9.13 1.03
C ASP A 77 -2.65 -8.15 1.59
N LEU A 78 -1.92 -7.44 0.73
CA LEU A 78 -1.03 -6.34 1.14
C LEU A 78 -1.79 -5.21 1.85
N LEU A 79 -2.92 -4.77 1.31
CA LEU A 79 -3.70 -3.70 1.91
C LEU A 79 -4.34 -4.13 3.24
N ASP A 80 -4.88 -5.34 3.34
CA ASP A 80 -5.45 -5.87 4.59
C ASP A 80 -4.35 -6.06 5.67
N LEU A 81 -3.11 -6.40 5.28
CA LEU A 81 -1.93 -6.36 6.17
C LEU A 81 -1.61 -4.94 6.66
N LEU A 82 -1.51 -3.96 5.76
CA LEU A 82 -1.26 -2.55 6.12
C LEU A 82 -2.39 -1.95 6.96
N TYR A 83 -3.63 -2.39 6.77
CA TYR A 83 -4.78 -1.98 7.56
C TYR A 83 -4.76 -2.61 8.96
N LYS A 84 -4.46 -3.91 9.08
CA LYS A 84 -4.28 -4.60 10.39
C LYS A 84 -3.19 -3.96 11.25
N ASN A 85 -2.09 -3.54 10.65
CA ASN A 85 -1.01 -2.82 11.34
C ASN A 85 -1.34 -1.32 11.60
N ASN A 86 -2.54 -0.88 11.21
CA ASN A 86 -3.04 0.49 11.37
C ASN A 86 -2.11 1.54 10.69
N VAL A 87 -1.68 1.24 9.47
CA VAL A 87 -0.76 2.05 8.65
C VAL A 87 -1.46 2.72 7.46
N VAL A 88 -2.55 2.12 6.98
CA VAL A 88 -3.48 2.72 6.03
C VAL A 88 -4.90 2.71 6.60
N ILE A 89 -5.71 3.67 6.17
CA ILE A 89 -7.14 3.74 6.45
C ILE A 89 -7.94 3.70 5.16
N TYR A 90 -9.17 3.22 5.26
CA TYR A 90 -10.13 3.15 4.16
C TYR A 90 -11.25 4.16 4.36
N SER A 91 -11.75 4.73 3.27
CA SER A 91 -12.95 5.56 3.24
C SER A 91 -13.81 5.18 2.02
N ASN A 92 -15.13 5.26 2.16
CA ASN A 92 -16.12 4.99 1.12
C ASN A 92 -17.05 6.20 0.99
#